data_AF-A0A9D4K608-F1
#
_entry.id   AF-A0A9D4K608-F1
#
_cell.length_a   1.000
_cell.length_b   1.000
_cell.length_c   1.000
_cell.angle_alpha   90.00
_cell.angle_beta   90.00
_cell.angle_gamma   90.00
#
_symmetry.space_group_name_H-M   'P 1'
#
loop_
_entity.id
_entity.type
_entity.pdbx_description
1 polymer ?
#
loop_
_entity_poly.entity_id
_entity_poly.type
_entity_poly.pdbx_seq_one_letter_code
_entity_poly.pdbx_strand_id
1 'polypeptide(L)' 'MHCIGPNRFFWPRLQDVLWYPSDQYITQIPPPSNIGSRHQQIEPSIWEQMKDALNFRNI' A
#
# COMPACT_ATOMS: atom_id res chain seq x y z
N MET A 1 -0.42 -6.97 -20.43
CA MET A 1 -0.16 -6.17 -19.21
C MET A 1 0.83 -6.94 -18.36
N HIS A 2 2.04 -6.44 -18.14
CA HIS A 2 2.96 -7.07 -17.19
C HIS A 2 2.41 -6.79 -15.79
N CYS A 3 1.86 -7.80 -15.12
CA CYS A 3 1.49 -7.69 -13.72
C CYS A 3 2.77 -7.41 -12.93
N ILE A 4 2.92 -6.16 -12.53
CA ILE A 4 3.89 -5.76 -11.53
C ILE A 4 3.46 -6.54 -10.27
N GLY A 5 4.38 -7.29 -9.66
CA GLY A 5 4.05 -8.23 -8.57
C GLY A 5 3.23 -7.60 -7.43
N PRO A 6 2.57 -8.41 -6.59
CA PRO A 6 1.51 -7.94 -5.69
C PRO A 6 1.93 -6.83 -4.73
N ASN A 7 3.21 -6.77 -4.34
CA ASN A 7 3.78 -5.74 -3.46
C ASN A 7 4.75 -4.82 -4.21
N ARG A 8 4.35 -4.34 -5.38
CA ARG A 8 5.12 -3.38 -6.16
C ARG A 8 4.17 -2.44 -6.89
N PHE A 9 4.25 -1.16 -6.59
CA PHE A 9 3.30 -0.16 -7.09
C PHE A 9 3.96 1.20 -7.31
N PHE A 10 3.21 2.13 -7.92
CA PHE A 10 3.56 3.54 -7.99
C PHE A 10 3.04 4.24 -6.74
N TRP A 11 3.88 5.03 -6.10
CA TRP A 11 3.47 5.84 -4.95
C TRP A 11 3.37 7.31 -5.35
N PRO A 12 2.29 8.01 -4.97
CA PRO A 12 2.18 9.43 -5.22
C PRO A 12 3.30 10.19 -4.50
N ARG A 13 3.97 11.08 -5.22
CA ARG A 13 5.06 11.93 -4.67
C ARG A 13 4.57 13.29 -4.19
N LEU A 14 3.29 13.58 -4.38
CA LEU A 14 2.65 14.81 -3.94
C LEU A 14 2.11 14.62 -2.52
N GLN A 15 2.12 15.68 -1.72
CA GLN A 15 1.36 15.72 -0.47
C GLN A 15 -0.12 15.78 -0.82
N ASP A 16 -0.70 14.64 -1.16
CA ASP A 16 -2.12 14.53 -1.45
C ASP A 16 -2.89 14.49 -0.12
N VAL A 17 -3.83 15.42 0.04
CA VAL A 17 -4.86 15.31 1.06
C VAL A 17 -5.79 14.19 0.61
N LEU A 18 -5.73 13.05 1.28
CA LEU A 18 -6.61 11.92 1.00
C LEU A 18 -7.98 12.19 1.63
N TRP A 19 -9.02 12.22 0.81
CA TRP A 19 -10.40 12.47 1.23
C TRP A 19 -11.16 11.18 1.57
N TYR A 20 -10.46 10.14 2.02
CA TYR A 20 -11.12 8.90 2.42
C TYR A 20 -11.88 9.11 3.72
N PRO A 21 -13.15 8.65 3.80
CA PRO A 21 -13.88 8.56 5.06
C PRO A 21 -13.10 7.78 6.12
N SER A 22 -13.20 8.18 7.39
CA SER A 22 -12.40 7.59 8.47
C SER A 22 -12.67 6.09 8.72
N ASP A 23 -13.85 5.61 8.36
CA ASP A 23 -14.24 4.20 8.41
C ASP A 23 -13.56 3.35 7.32
N GLN A 24 -13.17 3.97 6.22
CA GLN A 24 -12.40 3.32 5.14
C GLN A 24 -10.90 3.30 5.43
N TYR A 25 -10.46 3.96 6.48
CA TYR A 25 -9.10 3.86 6.96
C TYR A 25 -8.87 2.49 7.64
N ILE A 26 -7.86 1.77 7.15
CA ILE A 26 -7.49 0.45 7.69
C ILE A 26 -6.37 0.61 8.70
N THR A 27 -5.22 1.12 8.25
CA THR A 27 -4.02 1.29 9.08
C THR A 27 -3.04 2.27 8.45
N GLN A 28 -2.09 2.75 9.25
CA GLN A 28 -0.94 3.52 8.83
C GLN A 28 0.20 2.55 8.56
N ILE A 29 0.91 2.76 7.46
CA ILE A 29 2.13 2.03 7.13
C ILE A 29 3.32 2.99 7.13
N PRO A 30 4.53 2.49 7.44
CA PRO A 30 5.74 3.28 7.21
C PRO A 30 5.90 3.58 5.71
N PRO A 31 6.67 4.62 5.37
CA PRO A 31 6.94 4.95 3.98
C PRO A 31 7.50 3.73 3.22
N PRO A 32 6.98 3.43 2.02
CA PRO A 32 7.47 2.32 1.23
C PRO A 32 8.89 2.58 0.72
N SER A 33 9.60 1.50 0.44
CA SER A 33 10.98 1.51 -0.04
C SER A 33 11.05 1.58 -1.56
N ASN A 34 12.05 2.27 -2.10
CA ASN A 34 12.30 2.31 -3.53
C ASN A 34 12.93 1.00 -4.00
N ILE A 35 12.31 0.33 -4.97
CA ILE A 35 12.85 -0.89 -5.59
C ILE A 35 13.18 -0.68 -7.08
N GLY A 36 12.96 0.53 -7.58
CA GLY A 36 13.40 0.98 -8.89
C GLY A 36 13.19 2.49 -9.04
N SER A 37 13.34 3.02 -10.25
CA SER A 37 13.24 4.47 -10.50
C SER A 37 11.87 5.08 -10.15
N ARG A 38 10.80 4.29 -10.30
CA ARG A 38 9.41 4.71 -10.06
C ARG A 38 8.60 3.74 -9.21
N HIS A 39 9.15 2.56 -8.93
CA HIS A 39 8.43 1.51 -8.23
C HIS A 39 8.83 1.50 -6.77
N GLN A 40 7.83 1.37 -5.92
CA GLN A 40 8.00 1.24 -4.49
C GLN A 40 7.37 -0.06 -4.00
N GLN A 41 7.83 -0.50 -2.84
CA GLN A 41 7.43 -1.72 -2.18
C GLN A 41 7.25 -1.47 -0.69
N ILE A 42 6.17 -2.00 -0.11
CA ILE A 42 5.95 -2.03 1.33
C ILE A 42 6.81 -3.14 1.91
N GLU A 43 7.29 -2.98 3.15
CA GLU A 43 7.99 -4.06 3.83
C GLU A 43 7.15 -5.35 3.80
N PRO A 44 7.71 -6.52 3.42
CA PRO A 44 6.93 -7.74 3.24
C PRO A 44 6.12 -8.14 4.47
N SER A 45 6.68 -7.98 5.67
CA SER A 45 6.01 -8.24 6.95
C SER A 45 4.72 -7.42 7.11
N ILE A 46 4.77 -6.14 6.75
CA ILE A 46 3.65 -5.21 6.81
C ILE A 46 2.64 -5.51 5.70
N TRP A 47 3.13 -5.88 4.51
CA TRP A 47 2.26 -6.30 3.41
C TRP A 47 1.40 -7.51 3.76
N GLU A 48 1.98 -8.52 4.41
CA GLU A 48 1.22 -9.67 4.92
C GLU A 48 0.17 -9.24 5.95
N GLN A 49 0.55 -8.40 6.92
CA GLN A 49 -0.40 -7.86 7.91
C GLN A 49 -1.57 -7.11 7.27
N MET A 50 -1.31 -6.31 6.22
CA MET A 50 -2.36 -5.60 5.50
C MET A 50 -3.33 -6.55 4.79
N LYS A 51 -2.80 -7.62 4.16
CA LYS A 51 -3.65 -8.63 3.52
C LYS A 51 -4.55 -9.32 4.53
N ASP A 52 -4.03 -9.67 5.70
CA ASP A 52 -4.82 -10.26 6.77
C ASP A 52 -5.91 -9.30 7.26
N ALA A 53 -5.58 -8.02 7.44
CA ALA A 53 -6.52 -6.99 7.84
C ALA A 53 -7.63 -6.74 6.80
N LEU A 54 -7.30 -6.81 5.51
CA LEU A 54 -8.25 -6.69 4.40
C LEU A 54 -9.18 -7.91 4.31
N ASN A 55 -8.62 -9.12 4.38
CA ASN A 55 -9.39 -10.36 4.40
C ASN A 55 -10.38 -10.39 5.57
N PHE A 56 -9.98 -9.90 6.74
CA PHE A 56 -10.87 -9.80 7.90
C PHE A 56 -12.06 -8.84 7.66
N ARG A 57 -11.89 -7.81 6.82
CA ARG A 57 -12.95 -6.84 6.50
C ARG A 57 -13.91 -7.32 5.39
N ASN A 58 -13.73 -8.52 4.81
CA ASN A 58 -14.51 -9.01 3.66
C ASN A 58 -14.55 -8.01 2.48
N ILE A 59 -13.42 -7.36 2.19
CA ILE A 59 -13.25 -6.45 1.05
C ILE A 59 -12.31 -7.09 0.04
#